data_AF-A0A2H4ETG8-F1
#
_entry.id   AF-A0A2H4ETG8-F1
#
_cell.length_a   1.000
_cell.length_b   1.000
_cell.length_c   1.000
_cell.angle_alpha   90.00
_cell.angle_beta   90.00
_cell.angle_gamma   90.00
#
_symmetry.space_group_name_H-M   'P 1'
#
loop_
_entity.id
_entity.type
_entity.pdbx_description
1 polymer ?
#
loop_
_entity_poly.entity_id
_entity_poly.type
_entity_poly.pdbx_seq_one_letter_code
_entity_poly.pdbx_strand_id
1 'polypeptide(L)'
;MTLSLFDQFLSPTLLGIPLIALALLLPWTLFPAPTSRWMNNRLLTLQGWFINRFTQQLLLPLNMGGHKWALMFTSLMIFIISINMLGLLPYTYTPTTQLSMNLALAVPLWLMTVIIGLRKNPTAALGHLLPEGTPTTLIPALIIIETISLFIRPLALGVRLTANLTA
;
A
#
# COMPACT_ATOMS: atom_id res chain seq x y z
N MET A 1 21.72 -20.55 19.43
CA MET A 1 20.74 -21.38 18.69
C MET A 1 19.43 -20.65 18.41
N THR A 2 19.22 -19.42 18.91
CA THR A 2 17.97 -18.63 18.73
C THR A 2 17.94 -17.70 17.51
N LEU A 3 19.05 -17.58 16.78
CA LEU A 3 19.17 -16.67 15.62
C LEU A 3 18.66 -17.28 14.29
N SER A 4 18.60 -18.61 14.18
CA SER A 4 18.36 -19.27 12.89
C SER A 4 16.97 -19.01 12.28
N LEU A 5 15.96 -18.68 13.10
CA LEU A 5 14.62 -18.36 12.60
C LEU A 5 14.51 -16.90 12.12
N PHE A 6 15.26 -15.98 12.74
CA PHE A 6 15.21 -14.56 12.37
C PHE A 6 16.18 -14.19 11.25
N ASP A 7 17.15 -15.07 10.94
CA ASP A 7 18.10 -14.88 9.84
C ASP A 7 17.41 -14.69 8.47
N GLN A 8 16.19 -15.25 8.28
CA GLN A 8 15.41 -15.03 7.05
C GLN A 8 14.89 -13.60 6.89
N PHE A 9 14.69 -12.86 7.98
CA PHE A 9 14.21 -11.47 7.94
C PHE A 9 15.36 -10.45 7.86
N LEU A 10 16.60 -10.89 8.08
CA LEU A 10 17.76 -10.05 7.91
C LEU A 10 17.99 -9.76 6.43
N SER A 11 18.25 -8.49 6.12
CA SER A 11 18.54 -8.09 4.74
C SER A 11 19.81 -8.79 4.25
N PRO A 12 19.76 -9.59 3.17
CA PRO A 12 20.94 -10.25 2.65
C PRO A 12 21.91 -9.20 2.11
N THR A 13 23.16 -9.27 2.56
CA THR A 13 24.26 -8.43 2.06
C THR A 13 25.27 -9.33 1.35
N LEU A 14 25.61 -8.99 0.12
CA LEU A 14 26.69 -9.64 -0.63
C LEU A 14 27.79 -8.60 -0.84
N LEU A 15 29.02 -8.91 -0.40
CA LEU A 15 30.18 -8.02 -0.57
C LEU A 15 29.94 -6.58 -0.04
N GLY A 16 29.15 -6.44 1.03
CA GLY A 16 28.81 -5.15 1.63
C GLY A 16 27.67 -4.36 0.95
N ILE A 17 27.08 -4.88 -0.13
CA ILE A 17 25.93 -4.26 -0.81
C ILE A 17 24.65 -4.97 -0.35
N PRO A 18 23.62 -4.24 0.14
CA PRO A 18 22.33 -4.83 0.48
C PRO A 18 21.56 -5.23 -0.78
N LEU A 19 21.11 -6.49 -0.87
CA LEU A 19 20.37 -7.03 -2.02
C LEU A 19 18.87 -6.63 -2.05
N ILE A 20 18.44 -5.76 -1.14
CA ILE A 20 17.05 -5.29 -1.04
C ILE A 20 16.60 -4.66 -2.37
N ALA A 21 17.46 -3.85 -3.00
CA ALA A 21 17.14 -3.19 -4.27
C ALA A 21 16.86 -4.19 -5.40
N LEU A 22 17.61 -5.29 -5.45
CA LEU A 22 17.39 -6.35 -6.43
C LEU A 22 16.05 -7.03 -6.21
N ALA A 23 15.72 -7.36 -4.94
CA ALA A 23 14.43 -7.96 -4.58
C ALA A 23 13.24 -7.05 -4.95
N LEU A 24 13.38 -5.73 -4.79
CA LEU A 24 12.36 -4.75 -5.18
C LEU A 24 12.16 -4.62 -6.69
N LEU A 25 13.17 -4.92 -7.50
CA LEU A 25 13.10 -4.86 -8.96
C LEU A 25 12.53 -6.12 -9.61
N LEU A 26 12.54 -7.27 -8.90
CA LEU A 26 12.02 -8.54 -9.41
C LEU A 26 10.56 -8.50 -9.91
N PRO A 27 9.60 -7.84 -9.21
CA PRO A 27 8.24 -7.69 -9.71
C PRO A 27 8.16 -7.10 -11.12
N TRP A 28 9.05 -6.16 -11.45
CA TRP A 28 9.04 -5.49 -12.76
C TRP A 28 9.27 -6.47 -13.90
N THR A 29 10.15 -7.46 -13.70
CA THR A 29 10.48 -8.43 -14.76
C THR A 29 9.35 -9.45 -15.01
N LEU A 30 8.46 -9.66 -14.04
CA LEU A 30 7.37 -10.63 -14.14
C LEU A 30 6.17 -10.12 -14.99
N PHE A 31 6.04 -8.80 -15.15
CA PHE A 31 4.96 -8.18 -15.92
C PHE A 31 5.50 -7.63 -17.25
N PRO A 32 5.42 -8.41 -18.35
CA PRO A 32 5.87 -7.93 -19.66
C PRO A 32 5.01 -6.76 -20.15
N ALA A 33 5.65 -5.79 -20.81
CA ALA A 33 4.95 -4.67 -21.42
C ALA A 33 4.09 -5.15 -22.62
N PRO A 34 2.89 -4.56 -22.83
CA PRO A 34 2.08 -4.87 -23.99
C PRO A 34 2.78 -4.44 -25.28
N THR A 35 2.79 -5.32 -26.29
CA THR A 35 3.30 -4.99 -27.63
C THR A 35 2.25 -4.24 -28.44
N SER A 36 2.66 -3.50 -29.48
CA SER A 36 1.75 -2.81 -30.43
C SER A 36 0.89 -3.73 -31.30
N ARG A 37 1.00 -5.05 -31.12
CA ARG A 37 0.21 -6.06 -31.85
C ARG A 37 -1.22 -6.07 -31.35
N TRP A 38 -2.18 -6.17 -32.26
CA TRP A 38 -3.61 -6.22 -31.91
C TRP A 38 -3.98 -7.49 -31.12
N MET A 39 -3.36 -8.63 -31.46
CA MET A 39 -3.53 -9.88 -30.72
C MET A 39 -2.35 -10.10 -29.78
N ASN A 40 -2.63 -10.08 -28.48
CA ASN A 40 -1.65 -10.25 -27.42
C ASN A 40 -1.42 -11.73 -27.05
N ASN A 41 -0.31 -12.00 -26.38
CA ASN A 41 -0.02 -13.31 -25.81
C ASN A 41 -1.02 -13.66 -24.68
N ARG A 42 -1.26 -14.95 -24.44
CA ARG A 42 -2.17 -15.44 -23.37
C ARG A 42 -1.87 -14.85 -21.98
N LEU A 43 -0.60 -14.65 -21.66
CA LEU A 43 -0.20 -14.04 -20.39
C LEU A 43 -0.66 -12.58 -20.29
N LEU A 44 -0.45 -11.80 -21.35
CA LEU A 44 -0.85 -10.39 -21.39
C LEU A 44 -2.37 -10.22 -21.34
N THR A 45 -3.13 -11.11 -21.96
CA THR A 45 -4.60 -11.06 -21.91
C THR A 45 -5.12 -11.38 -20.50
N LEU A 46 -4.55 -12.38 -19.82
CA LEU A 46 -4.88 -12.69 -18.43
C LEU A 46 -4.51 -11.56 -17.48
N GLN A 47 -3.32 -10.98 -17.64
CA GLN A 47 -2.88 -9.81 -16.86
C GLN A 47 -3.81 -8.62 -17.07
N GLY A 48 -4.16 -8.28 -18.31
CA GLY A 48 -5.09 -7.19 -18.62
C GLY A 48 -6.48 -7.43 -18.04
N TRP A 49 -7.00 -8.66 -18.12
CA TRP A 49 -8.29 -9.02 -17.54
C TRP A 49 -8.29 -8.89 -16.01
N PHE A 50 -7.23 -9.36 -15.34
CA PHE A 50 -7.04 -9.18 -13.91
C PHE A 50 -7.04 -7.70 -13.56
N ILE A 51 -6.14 -6.91 -14.15
CA ILE A 51 -6.00 -5.48 -13.85
C ILE A 51 -7.34 -4.74 -14.04
N ASN A 52 -8.07 -4.99 -15.12
CA ASN A 52 -9.35 -4.34 -15.38
C ASN A 52 -10.44 -4.70 -14.36
N ARG A 53 -10.49 -5.96 -13.92
CA ARG A 53 -11.47 -6.37 -12.91
C ARG A 53 -11.17 -5.72 -11.56
N PHE A 54 -9.90 -5.65 -11.19
CA PHE A 54 -9.46 -5.00 -9.96
C PHE A 54 -9.68 -3.48 -10.01
N THR A 55 -9.34 -2.82 -11.13
CA THR A 55 -9.59 -1.37 -11.28
C THR A 55 -11.07 -1.06 -11.13
N GLN A 56 -11.95 -1.87 -11.75
CA GLN A 56 -13.38 -1.71 -11.62
C GLN A 56 -13.83 -1.84 -10.16
N GLN A 57 -13.41 -2.90 -9.46
CA GLN A 57 -13.78 -3.11 -8.06
C GLN A 57 -13.30 -1.99 -7.13
N LEU A 58 -12.08 -1.48 -7.33
CA LEU A 58 -11.52 -0.38 -6.53
C LEU A 58 -12.25 0.95 -6.78
N LEU A 59 -12.75 1.16 -7.99
CA LEU A 59 -13.36 2.43 -8.39
C LEU A 59 -14.87 2.51 -8.16
N LEU A 60 -15.57 1.38 -7.97
CA LEU A 60 -17.00 1.33 -7.69
C LEU A 60 -17.46 2.29 -6.56
N PRO A 61 -16.78 2.38 -5.40
CA PRO A 61 -17.19 3.29 -4.31
C PRO A 61 -16.65 4.72 -4.46
N LEU A 62 -15.83 5.02 -5.47
CA LEU A 62 -15.13 6.30 -5.60
C LEU A 62 -15.84 7.25 -6.58
N ASN A 63 -15.95 8.52 -6.19
CA ASN A 63 -16.46 9.58 -7.08
C ASN A 63 -15.52 9.84 -8.27
N MET A 64 -16.04 10.46 -9.35
CA MET A 64 -15.29 10.73 -10.59
C MET A 64 -13.93 11.40 -10.37
N GLY A 65 -13.81 12.30 -9.39
CA GLY A 65 -12.55 12.96 -9.05
C GLY A 65 -11.45 12.00 -8.52
N GLY A 66 -11.84 10.85 -7.99
CA GLY A 66 -10.96 9.80 -7.49
C GLY A 66 -10.41 8.87 -8.57
N HIS A 67 -11.06 8.79 -9.75
CA HIS A 67 -10.59 7.92 -10.84
C HIS A 67 -9.20 8.30 -11.36
N LYS A 68 -8.75 9.55 -11.16
CA LYS A 68 -7.37 9.98 -11.49
C LYS A 68 -6.31 9.17 -10.71
N TRP A 69 -6.66 8.66 -9.53
CA TRP A 69 -5.78 7.87 -8.66
C TRP A 69 -5.80 6.39 -8.99
N ALA A 70 -6.64 5.95 -9.94
CA ALA A 70 -6.79 4.55 -10.30
C ALA A 70 -5.44 3.90 -10.62
N LEU A 71 -4.64 4.56 -11.47
CA LEU A 71 -3.33 4.07 -11.90
C LEU A 71 -2.39 3.82 -10.71
N MET A 72 -2.35 4.76 -9.76
CA MET A 72 -1.46 4.66 -8.60
C MET A 72 -1.89 3.55 -7.65
N PHE A 73 -3.19 3.42 -7.37
CA PHE A 73 -3.69 2.35 -6.51
C PHE A 73 -3.51 0.97 -7.14
N THR A 74 -3.70 0.85 -8.45
CA THR A 74 -3.58 -0.42 -9.15
C THR A 74 -2.12 -0.84 -9.28
N SER A 75 -1.20 0.09 -9.56
CA SER A 75 0.24 -0.20 -9.58
C SER A 75 0.74 -0.64 -8.21
N LEU A 76 0.33 0.04 -7.14
CA LEU A 76 0.72 -0.30 -5.77
C LEU A 76 0.19 -1.67 -5.35
N MET A 77 -1.06 -1.98 -5.71
CA MET A 77 -1.64 -3.28 -5.41
C MET A 77 -0.89 -4.41 -6.10
N ILE A 78 -0.63 -4.28 -7.41
CA ILE A 78 0.12 -5.29 -8.17
C ILE A 78 1.53 -5.48 -7.60
N PHE A 79 2.18 -4.37 -7.19
CA PHE A 79 3.49 -4.40 -6.56
C PHE A 79 3.49 -5.16 -5.23
N ILE A 80 2.56 -4.86 -4.31
CA ILE A 80 2.50 -5.55 -3.01
C ILE A 80 2.13 -7.02 -3.17
N ILE A 81 1.15 -7.35 -4.03
CA ILE A 81 0.74 -8.75 -4.28
C ILE A 81 1.90 -9.55 -4.84
N SER A 82 2.63 -9.02 -5.82
CA SER A 82 3.74 -9.74 -6.44
C SER A 82 4.86 -10.02 -5.44
N ILE A 83 5.30 -9.02 -4.68
CA ILE A 83 6.36 -9.23 -3.66
C ILE A 83 5.93 -10.25 -2.61
N ASN A 84 4.68 -10.19 -2.14
CA ASN A 84 4.20 -11.12 -1.14
C ASN A 84 4.05 -12.55 -1.70
N MET A 85 3.62 -12.70 -2.95
CA MET A 85 3.57 -14.02 -3.61
C MET A 85 4.95 -14.62 -3.85
N LEU A 86 5.93 -13.81 -4.25
CA LEU A 86 7.34 -14.23 -4.33
C LEU A 86 7.90 -14.66 -2.96
N GLY A 87 7.39 -14.08 -1.89
CA GLY A 87 7.76 -14.39 -0.52
C GLY A 87 7.32 -15.74 0.02
N LEU A 88 6.34 -16.37 -0.63
CA LEU A 88 5.89 -17.70 -0.25
C LEU A 88 6.84 -18.81 -0.75
N LEU A 89 7.78 -18.46 -1.63
CA LEU A 89 8.77 -19.40 -2.13
C LEU A 89 9.80 -19.75 -1.03
N PRO A 90 10.27 -21.00 -0.95
CA PRO A 90 11.26 -21.39 0.06
C PRO A 90 12.56 -20.62 -0.14
N TYR A 91 13.16 -20.17 0.97
CA TYR A 91 14.42 -19.43 1.02
C TYR A 91 14.43 -18.05 0.31
N THR A 92 13.27 -17.43 0.08
CA THR A 92 13.22 -16.06 -0.43
C THR A 92 13.14 -15.03 0.70
N TYR A 93 13.88 -13.94 0.52
CA TYR A 93 13.80 -12.75 1.37
C TYR A 93 12.76 -11.78 0.81
N THR A 94 11.82 -11.35 1.63
CA THR A 94 10.80 -10.35 1.26
C THR A 94 11.09 -9.00 1.89
N PRO A 95 11.26 -7.93 1.07
CA PRO A 95 11.45 -6.58 1.61
C PRO A 95 10.21 -6.03 2.34
N THR A 96 9.02 -6.62 2.13
CA THR A 96 7.76 -6.23 2.79
C THR A 96 7.66 -6.67 4.26
N THR A 97 8.56 -7.53 4.74
CA THR A 97 8.64 -7.89 6.17
C THR A 97 9.23 -6.75 7.02
N GLN A 98 10.04 -5.89 6.40
CA GLN A 98 10.63 -4.75 7.09
C GLN A 98 9.61 -3.61 7.23
N LEU A 99 9.39 -3.17 8.47
CA LEU A 99 8.49 -2.06 8.77
C LEU A 99 8.90 -0.75 8.07
N SER A 100 10.21 -0.53 7.91
CA SER A 100 10.75 0.63 7.20
C SER A 100 10.19 0.75 5.78
N MET A 101 10.13 -0.35 5.03
CA MET A 101 9.64 -0.37 3.65
C MET A 101 8.14 -0.06 3.59
N ASN A 102 7.35 -0.72 4.44
CA ASN A 102 5.89 -0.53 4.45
C ASN A 102 5.51 0.89 4.92
N LEU A 103 6.22 1.44 5.90
CA LEU A 103 5.97 2.80 6.36
C LEU A 103 6.39 3.85 5.32
N ALA A 104 7.48 3.60 4.59
CA ALA A 104 7.92 4.46 3.48
C ALA A 104 6.89 4.52 2.34
N LEU A 105 6.10 3.46 2.13
CA LEU A 105 4.98 3.48 1.19
C LEU A 105 3.72 4.13 1.80
N ALA A 106 3.38 3.79 3.04
CA ALA A 106 2.13 4.21 3.67
C ALA A 106 2.06 5.72 3.99
N VAL A 107 3.14 6.30 4.51
CA VAL A 107 3.15 7.70 4.97
C VAL A 107 2.94 8.68 3.82
N PRO A 108 3.67 8.62 2.68
CA PRO A 108 3.46 9.54 1.57
C PRO A 108 2.05 9.44 0.97
N LEU A 109 1.51 8.22 0.82
CA LEU A 109 0.16 8.00 0.31
C LEU A 109 -0.89 8.61 1.21
N TRP A 110 -0.82 8.33 2.50
CA TRP A 110 -1.73 8.90 3.49
C TRP A 110 -1.64 10.43 3.51
N LEU A 111 -0.42 10.97 3.58
CA LEU A 111 -0.18 12.41 3.63
C LEU A 111 -0.75 13.11 2.39
N MET A 112 -0.60 12.51 1.22
CA MET A 112 -1.17 13.03 -0.02
C MET A 112 -2.70 13.06 0.01
N THR A 113 -3.36 12.02 0.56
CA THR A 113 -4.82 12.04 0.71
C THR A 113 -5.31 13.11 1.69
N VAL A 114 -4.58 13.33 2.80
CA VAL A 114 -4.90 14.38 3.78
C VAL A 114 -4.76 15.76 3.16
N ILE A 115 -3.66 16.03 2.44
CA ILE A 115 -3.43 17.31 1.75
C ILE A 115 -4.52 17.58 0.70
N ILE A 116 -4.89 16.58 -0.10
CA ILE A 116 -5.93 16.74 -1.11
C ILE A 116 -7.30 16.99 -0.48
N GLY A 117 -7.62 16.29 0.61
CA GLY A 117 -8.85 16.51 1.37
C GLY A 117 -8.96 17.94 1.88
N LEU A 118 -7.89 18.42 2.53
CA LEU A 118 -7.82 19.77 3.07
C LEU A 118 -7.89 20.85 1.97
N ARG A 119 -7.27 20.61 0.80
CA ARG A 119 -7.27 21.55 -0.33
C ARG A 119 -8.60 21.62 -1.08
N LYS A 120 -9.29 20.49 -1.27
CA LYS A 120 -10.51 20.46 -2.07
C LYS A 120 -11.71 20.97 -1.29
N ASN A 121 -11.91 20.49 -0.06
CA ASN A 121 -13.06 20.83 0.78
C ASN A 121 -12.61 20.99 2.24
N PRO A 122 -12.05 22.14 2.64
CA PRO A 122 -11.53 22.33 4.00
C PRO A 122 -12.64 22.24 5.05
N THR A 123 -13.84 22.74 4.76
CA THR A 123 -14.99 22.71 5.67
C THR A 123 -15.50 21.29 5.93
N ALA A 124 -15.61 20.46 4.88
CA ALA A 124 -16.02 19.07 5.03
C ALA A 124 -14.92 18.21 5.68
N ALA A 125 -13.64 18.50 5.41
CA ALA A 125 -12.52 17.80 6.02
C ALA A 125 -12.43 18.08 7.54
N LEU A 126 -12.66 19.33 7.95
CA LEU A 126 -12.73 19.70 9.37
C LEU A 126 -14.04 19.21 10.02
N GLY A 127 -15.15 19.20 9.27
CA GLY A 127 -16.42 18.64 9.71
C GLY A 127 -16.34 17.15 10.02
N HIS A 128 -15.51 16.39 9.32
CA HIS A 128 -15.29 14.97 9.61
C HIS A 128 -14.61 14.71 10.97
N LEU A 129 -13.98 15.73 11.57
CA LEU A 129 -13.43 15.61 12.93
C LEU A 129 -14.52 15.60 14.00
N LEU A 130 -15.77 15.90 13.64
CA LEU A 130 -16.91 15.91 14.54
C LEU A 130 -18.05 15.02 14.00
N PRO A 131 -18.45 13.97 14.72
CA PRO A 131 -19.65 13.22 14.39
C PRO A 131 -20.87 14.10 14.61
N GLU A 132 -21.82 14.05 13.67
CA GLU A 132 -23.08 14.77 13.75
C GLU A 132 -23.86 14.33 15.00
N GLY A 133 -24.33 15.29 15.81
CA GLY A 133 -25.19 15.03 16.97
C GLY A 133 -24.50 14.86 18.33
N THR A 134 -23.22 15.24 18.48
CA THR A 134 -22.53 15.16 19.79
C THR A 134 -22.97 16.28 20.77
N PRO A 135 -23.17 15.98 22.06
CA PRO A 135 -23.48 16.99 23.07
C PRO A 135 -22.29 17.94 23.30
N THR A 136 -22.59 19.23 23.50
CA THR A 136 -21.61 20.34 23.49
C THR A 136 -20.43 20.17 24.45
N THR A 137 -20.63 19.51 25.59
CA THR A 137 -19.58 19.28 26.60
C THR A 137 -18.52 18.27 26.15
N LEU A 138 -18.85 17.30 25.29
CA LEU A 138 -17.94 16.23 24.86
C LEU A 138 -17.12 16.58 23.61
N ILE A 139 -17.47 17.68 22.94
CA ILE A 139 -16.84 18.13 21.69
C ILE A 139 -15.30 18.22 21.81
N PRO A 140 -14.71 18.86 22.84
CA PRO A 140 -13.25 19.03 22.89
C PRO A 140 -12.49 17.71 23.04
N ALA A 141 -13.04 16.77 23.82
CA ALA A 141 -12.42 15.46 24.03
C ALA A 141 -12.45 14.61 22.75
N LEU A 142 -13.55 14.68 21.99
CA LEU A 142 -13.71 13.89 20.78
C LEU A 142 -12.80 14.34 19.65
N ILE A 143 -12.61 15.66 19.46
CA ILE A 143 -11.68 16.21 18.48
C ILE A 143 -10.25 15.69 18.73
N ILE A 144 -9.82 15.61 19.99
CA ILE A 144 -8.51 15.07 20.35
C ILE A 144 -8.39 13.60 19.93
N ILE A 145 -9.41 12.78 20.20
CA ILE A 145 -9.39 11.36 19.83
C ILE A 145 -9.38 11.17 18.31
N GLU A 146 -10.19 11.93 17.57
CA GLU A 146 -10.25 11.81 16.11
C GLU A 146 -8.96 12.30 15.43
N THR A 147 -8.32 13.35 15.96
CA THR A 147 -6.99 13.77 15.47
C THR A 147 -5.94 12.69 15.72
N ILE A 148 -5.93 12.05 16.90
CA ILE A 148 -5.03 10.91 17.18
C ILE A 148 -5.33 9.73 16.24
N SER A 149 -6.61 9.40 16.01
CA SER A 149 -7.05 8.35 15.07
C SER A 149 -6.56 8.61 13.65
N LEU A 150 -6.61 9.87 13.19
CA LEU A 150 -6.10 10.27 11.89
C LEU A 150 -4.59 9.98 11.75
N PHE A 151 -3.79 10.29 12.77
CA PHE A 151 -2.35 10.03 12.79
C PHE A 151 -1.97 8.55 12.93
N ILE A 152 -2.77 7.75 13.63
CA ILE A 152 -2.51 6.31 13.79
C ILE A 152 -2.78 5.56 12.48
N ARG A 153 -3.66 6.06 11.61
CA ARG A 153 -4.04 5.40 10.34
C ARG A 153 -2.87 4.95 9.45
N PRO A 154 -1.89 5.80 9.08
CA PRO A 154 -0.75 5.36 8.25
C PRO A 154 0.12 4.31 8.96
N LEU A 155 0.27 4.43 10.29
CA LEU A 155 1.03 3.48 11.09
C LEU A 155 0.32 2.12 11.15
N ALA A 156 -0.98 2.11 11.38
CA ALA A 156 -1.80 0.90 11.38
C ALA A 156 -1.76 0.19 10.01
N LEU A 157 -1.79 0.94 8.91
CA LEU A 157 -1.66 0.36 7.56
C LEU A 157 -0.30 -0.34 7.36
N GLY A 158 0.79 0.30 7.77
CA GLY A 158 2.15 -0.26 7.65
C GLY A 158 2.38 -1.47 8.54
N VAL A 159 1.98 -1.37 9.81
CA VAL A 159 2.11 -2.47 10.80
C VAL A 159 1.25 -3.67 10.41
N ARG A 160 0.06 -3.46 9.86
CA ARG A 160 -0.80 -4.57 9.41
C ARG A 160 -0.14 -5.41 8.32
N LEU A 161 0.56 -4.78 7.38
CA LEU A 161 1.27 -5.51 6.34
C LEU A 161 2.48 -6.25 6.89
N THR A 162 3.26 -5.65 7.78
CA THR A 162 4.40 -6.36 8.39
C THR A 162 3.94 -7.51 9.27
N ALA A 163 2.97 -7.27 10.16
CA ALA A 163 2.51 -8.25 11.13
C ALA A 163 1.98 -9.51 10.45
N ASN A 164 1.21 -9.36 9.36
CA ASN A 164 0.68 -10.50 8.61
C ASN A 164 1.74 -11.29 7.83
N LEU A 165 2.93 -10.75 7.61
CA LEU A 165 4.01 -11.39 6.86
C LEU A 165 5.10 -11.94 7.76
N THR A 166 5.26 -11.38 8.96
CA THR A 166 6.23 -11.85 9.96
C THR A 166 5.63 -12.89 10.92
N ALA A 167 4.30 -12.92 11.06
CA ALA A 167 3.57 -13.91 11.85
C ALA A 167 3.33 -15.18 11.04
#